data_AF-A0A6S5TR76-F1
#
_entry.id   AF-A0A6S5TR76-F1
#
_cell.length_a   1.000
_cell.length_b   1.000
_cell.length_c   1.000
_cell.angle_alpha   90.00
_cell.angle_beta   90.00
_cell.angle_gamma   90.00
#
_symmetry.space_group_name_H-M   'P 1'
#
loop_
_entity.id
_entity.type
_entity.pdbx_description
1 polymer ?
#
loop_
_entity_poly.entity_id
_entity_poly.type
_entity_poly.pdbx_seq_one_letter_code
_entity_poly.pdbx_strand_id
1 'polypeptide(L)'
;MATNPPLPPRVNIKIEELRKSSIARRKEKDKHVEVEVEAKRESLPNWSDSVRRVPNVALRSALFGAMRKGARPYVEQMEVNALGSVSILYTGALLDQGDLDVWAAVLHLARMQELGVECRITAYRLLKVLGKTDSGKNRRVLDLSISRLKATALQVKVGRYAYEGSLIHEVYRDHHERSERIYVVRLNPKLGL
;
A
#
# COMPACT_ATOMS: atom_id res chain seq x y z
N MET A 1 -8.71 -53.18 -29.52
CA MET A 1 -9.33 -51.94 -28.99
C MET A 1 -10.24 -52.34 -27.83
N ALA A 2 -9.82 -52.15 -26.58
CA ALA A 2 -10.62 -52.51 -25.42
C ALA A 2 -11.21 -51.22 -24.81
N THR A 3 -12.52 -51.06 -24.93
CA THR A 3 -13.30 -49.99 -24.30
C THR A 3 -13.55 -50.36 -22.84
N ASN A 4 -13.05 -49.54 -21.91
CA ASN A 4 -13.33 -49.72 -20.48
C ASN A 4 -14.84 -49.61 -20.20
N PRO A 5 -15.42 -50.49 -19.36
CA PRO A 5 -16.84 -50.45 -19.04
C PRO A 5 -17.18 -49.22 -18.19
N PRO A 6 -18.38 -48.61 -18.37
CA PRO A 6 -18.79 -47.44 -17.62
C PRO A 6 -19.02 -47.78 -16.14
N LEU A 7 -18.63 -46.84 -15.27
CA LEU A 7 -18.70 -47.00 -13.81
C LEU A 7 -20.14 -47.14 -13.30
N PRO A 8 -20.37 -47.86 -12.17
CA PRO A 8 -21.70 -48.15 -11.64
C PRO A 8 -22.51 -46.89 -11.24
N PRO A 9 -23.84 -46.85 -11.50
CA PRO A 9 -24.68 -45.65 -11.29
C PRO A 9 -24.65 -45.06 -9.87
N ARG A 10 -24.49 -45.91 -8.85
CA ARG A 10 -24.41 -45.49 -7.43
C ARG A 10 -23.20 -44.63 -7.11
N VAL A 11 -22.10 -44.78 -7.86
CA VAL A 11 -20.87 -44.00 -7.67
C VAL A 11 -21.02 -42.60 -8.28
N ASN A 12 -21.73 -42.48 -9.40
CA ASN A 12 -21.97 -41.18 -10.06
C ASN A 12 -22.83 -40.24 -9.22
N ILE A 13 -23.87 -40.76 -8.56
CA ILE A 13 -24.77 -39.97 -7.70
C ILE A 13 -24.00 -39.39 -6.50
N LYS A 14 -23.15 -40.19 -5.85
CA LYS A 14 -22.31 -39.74 -4.72
C LYS A 14 -21.30 -38.66 -5.14
N ILE A 15 -20.73 -38.77 -6.35
CA ILE A 15 -19.79 -37.79 -6.90
C ILE A 15 -20.50 -36.48 -7.24
N GLU A 16 -21.73 -36.53 -7.76
CA GLU A 16 -22.53 -35.32 -8.01
C GLU A 16 -22.97 -34.61 -6.72
N GLU A 17 -23.34 -35.34 -5.68
CA GLU A 17 -23.65 -34.77 -4.36
C GLU A 17 -22.42 -34.10 -3.71
N LEU A 18 -21.24 -34.72 -3.83
CA LEU A 18 -19.97 -34.14 -3.38
C LEU A 18 -19.57 -32.91 -4.20
N ARG A 19 -19.87 -32.89 -5.50
CA ARG A 19 -19.68 -31.70 -6.36
C ARG A 19 -20.66 -30.57 -6.00
N LYS A 20 -21.93 -30.87 -5.80
CA LYS A 20 -22.95 -29.86 -5.41
C LYS A 20 -22.68 -29.28 -4.03
N SER A 21 -22.31 -30.11 -3.05
CA SER A 21 -21.96 -29.66 -1.70
C SER A 21 -20.64 -28.87 -1.65
N SER A 22 -19.65 -29.21 -2.48
CA SER A 22 -18.40 -28.44 -2.58
C SER A 22 -18.59 -27.10 -3.32
N ILE A 23 -19.47 -27.04 -4.34
CA ILE A 23 -19.84 -25.79 -5.03
C ILE A 23 -20.68 -24.89 -4.12
N ALA A 24 -21.60 -25.45 -3.31
CA ALA A 24 -22.37 -24.70 -2.32
C ALA A 24 -21.46 -24.12 -1.23
N ARG A 25 -20.55 -24.93 -0.67
CA ARG A 25 -19.56 -24.45 0.32
C ARG A 25 -18.58 -23.43 -0.25
N ARG A 26 -18.22 -23.53 -1.55
CA ARG A 26 -17.45 -22.49 -2.24
C ARG A 26 -18.24 -21.21 -2.40
N LYS A 27 -19.50 -21.27 -2.84
CA LYS A 27 -20.37 -20.08 -2.94
C LYS A 27 -20.66 -19.44 -1.59
N GLU A 28 -20.78 -20.21 -0.51
CA GLU A 28 -20.91 -19.70 0.87
C GLU A 28 -19.61 -19.08 1.37
N LYS A 29 -18.45 -19.66 1.06
CA LYS A 29 -17.14 -19.05 1.35
C LYS A 29 -16.89 -17.80 0.53
N ASP A 30 -17.19 -17.81 -0.76
CA ASP A 30 -17.02 -16.67 -1.65
C ASP A 30 -18.00 -15.57 -1.26
N LYS A 31 -19.24 -15.90 -0.86
CA LYS A 31 -20.17 -14.93 -0.25
C LYS A 31 -19.69 -14.43 1.11
N HIS A 32 -19.15 -15.26 1.99
CA HIS A 32 -18.59 -14.79 3.26
C HIS A 32 -17.35 -13.92 3.05
N VAL A 33 -16.51 -14.24 2.05
CA VAL A 33 -15.35 -13.42 1.66
C VAL A 33 -15.79 -12.12 0.96
N GLU A 34 -16.84 -12.14 0.13
CA GLU A 34 -17.40 -10.93 -0.49
C GLU A 34 -18.12 -10.04 0.54
N VAL A 35 -18.80 -10.62 1.54
CA VAL A 35 -19.49 -9.90 2.63
C VAL A 35 -18.51 -9.40 3.69
N GLU A 36 -17.38 -10.07 3.92
CA GLU A 36 -16.33 -9.61 4.86
C GLU A 36 -15.34 -8.62 4.21
N VAL A 37 -15.34 -8.51 2.87
CA VAL A 37 -14.68 -7.44 2.10
C VAL A 37 -15.61 -6.24 1.88
N GLU A 38 -16.81 -6.25 2.48
CA GLU A 38 -17.66 -5.07 2.60
C GLU A 38 -16.95 -4.04 3.51
N ALA A 39 -16.20 -3.16 2.83
CA ALA A 39 -15.37 -2.08 3.33
C ALA A 39 -15.75 -1.58 4.74
N LYS A 40 -15.13 -2.18 5.76
CA LYS A 40 -14.90 -1.48 7.01
C LYS A 40 -14.15 -0.21 6.61
N ARG A 41 -14.77 0.95 6.81
CA ARG A 41 -14.17 2.26 6.54
C ARG A 41 -13.00 2.43 7.51
N GLU A 42 -11.85 1.90 7.13
CA GLU A 42 -10.64 1.96 7.93
C GLU A 42 -10.11 3.39 7.81
N SER A 43 -10.29 4.20 8.86
CA SER A 43 -9.50 5.42 9.03
C SER A 43 -8.17 5.04 9.67
N LEU A 44 -7.12 5.83 9.43
CA LEU A 44 -5.90 5.69 10.22
C LEU A 44 -6.23 5.89 11.71
N PRO A 45 -5.51 5.22 12.63
CA PRO A 45 -5.69 5.47 14.06
C PRO A 45 -5.45 6.96 14.34
N ASN A 46 -6.20 7.56 15.24
CA ASN A 46 -5.93 8.95 15.62
C ASN A 46 -4.70 9.01 16.54
N TRP A 47 -3.83 10.00 16.35
CA TRP A 47 -2.70 10.27 17.24
C TRP A 47 -2.45 11.78 17.36
N SER A 48 -1.80 12.18 18.46
CA SER A 48 -1.55 13.59 18.79
C SER A 48 -0.63 14.26 17.76
N ASP A 49 -0.80 15.56 17.61
CA ASP A 49 -0.01 16.40 16.70
C ASP A 49 1.49 16.43 17.02
N SER A 50 1.86 16.07 18.25
CA SER A 50 3.24 15.93 18.71
C SER A 50 3.95 14.69 18.16
N VAL A 51 3.22 13.71 17.61
CA VAL A 51 3.80 12.44 17.16
C VAL A 51 3.53 12.22 15.68
N ARG A 52 4.45 11.52 15.01
CA ARG A 52 4.24 10.98 13.66
C ARG A 52 4.22 9.47 13.79
N ARG A 53 3.19 8.84 13.21
CA ARG A 53 3.13 7.38 13.10
C ARG A 53 3.44 6.99 11.67
N VAL A 54 4.30 6.00 11.58
CA VAL A 54 4.59 5.27 10.35
C VAL A 54 4.32 3.82 10.68
N PRO A 55 3.84 3.04 9.72
CA PRO A 55 3.42 1.72 10.08
C PRO A 55 4.59 0.76 10.31
N ASN A 56 4.35 -0.24 11.14
CA ASN A 56 5.43 -0.94 11.83
C ASN A 56 6.34 -1.72 10.87
N VAL A 57 5.81 -2.25 9.77
CA VAL A 57 6.63 -2.96 8.76
C VAL A 57 7.71 -2.04 8.19
N ALA A 58 7.40 -0.76 7.97
CA ALA A 58 8.35 0.18 7.41
C ALA A 58 9.43 0.55 8.43
N LEU A 59 9.06 0.66 9.72
CA LEU A 59 10.01 0.93 10.81
C LEU A 59 10.93 -0.27 11.11
N ARG A 60 10.44 -1.48 10.88
CA ARG A 60 11.17 -2.74 11.10
C ARG A 60 11.83 -3.28 9.85
N SER A 61 11.95 -2.47 8.79
CA SER A 61 12.58 -2.88 7.54
C SER A 61 13.60 -1.86 7.06
N ALA A 62 14.52 -2.31 6.21
CA ALA A 62 15.48 -1.47 5.52
C ALA A 62 14.88 -0.71 4.32
N LEU A 63 13.56 -0.49 4.30
CA LEU A 63 12.84 0.14 3.19
C LEU A 63 13.28 1.60 2.98
N PHE A 64 13.64 2.31 4.05
CA PHE A 64 14.14 3.68 4.02
C PHE A 64 15.59 3.72 4.50
N GLY A 65 16.53 3.81 3.56
CA GLY A 65 17.96 3.74 3.84
C GLY A 65 18.55 5.06 4.36
N ALA A 66 19.63 4.95 5.14
CA ALA A 66 20.50 6.08 5.45
C ALA A 66 21.51 6.28 4.30
N MET A 67 21.12 7.05 3.28
CA MET A 67 21.93 7.29 2.09
C MET A 67 22.38 8.75 1.98
N ARG A 68 23.52 8.98 1.32
CA ARG A 68 23.96 10.33 0.95
C ARG A 68 23.02 10.91 -0.11
N LYS A 69 22.87 12.24 -0.10
CA LYS A 69 22.18 12.97 -1.17
C LYS A 69 22.91 12.74 -2.49
N GLY A 70 22.19 12.37 -3.55
CA GLY A 70 22.80 12.13 -4.86
C GLY A 70 21.97 11.23 -5.76
N ALA A 71 22.65 10.59 -6.71
CA ALA A 71 22.05 9.60 -7.59
C ALA A 71 21.48 8.43 -6.77
N ARG A 72 20.25 8.03 -7.12
CA ARG A 72 19.52 6.97 -6.43
C ARG A 72 19.39 5.81 -7.39
N PRO A 73 19.94 4.63 -7.07
CA PRO A 73 19.72 3.43 -7.87
C PRO A 73 18.23 3.12 -7.98
N TYR A 74 17.82 2.69 -9.16
CA TYR A 74 16.55 1.99 -9.35
C TYR A 74 16.82 0.50 -9.16
N VAL A 75 15.94 -0.17 -8.41
CA VAL A 75 16.06 -1.60 -8.13
C VAL A 75 14.74 -2.29 -8.47
N GLU A 76 14.83 -3.56 -8.86
CA GLU A 76 13.68 -4.40 -9.21
C GLU A 76 13.70 -5.65 -8.35
N GLN A 77 12.56 -5.96 -7.72
CA GLN A 77 12.36 -7.14 -6.87
C GLN A 77 13.47 -7.33 -5.82
N MET A 78 14.01 -6.23 -5.30
CA MET A 78 15.06 -6.26 -4.28
C MET A 78 14.47 -6.72 -2.95
N GLU A 79 15.09 -7.74 -2.34
CA GLU A 79 14.70 -8.17 -1.00
C GLU A 79 15.06 -7.10 0.02
N VAL A 80 14.03 -6.62 0.74
CA VAL A 80 14.21 -5.67 1.84
C VAL A 80 14.28 -6.48 3.12
N ASN A 81 15.44 -6.40 3.79
CA ASN A 81 15.60 -6.97 5.12
C ASN A 81 14.56 -6.37 6.07
N ALA A 82 13.73 -7.23 6.67
CA ALA A 82 12.72 -6.85 7.65
C ALA A 82 12.78 -7.77 8.87
N LEU A 83 12.54 -7.22 10.05
CA LEU A 83 12.50 -7.98 11.30
C LEU A 83 11.15 -8.69 11.45
N GLY A 84 11.17 -10.00 11.67
CA GLY A 84 9.98 -10.83 11.91
C GLY A 84 9.68 -11.78 10.76
N SER A 85 8.41 -12.11 10.57
CA SER A 85 7.96 -13.10 9.58
C SER A 85 7.45 -12.48 8.26
N VAL A 86 7.76 -11.21 8.00
CA VAL A 86 7.31 -10.50 6.79
C VAL A 86 8.44 -10.46 5.78
N SER A 87 8.17 -10.90 4.56
CA SER A 87 9.09 -10.76 3.43
C SER A 87 8.58 -9.64 2.52
N ILE A 88 9.48 -8.71 2.17
CA ILE A 88 9.18 -7.55 1.33
C ILE A 88 10.10 -7.59 0.12
N LEU A 89 9.52 -7.63 -1.08
CA LEU A 89 10.24 -7.33 -2.33
C LEU A 89 9.90 -5.91 -2.75
N TYR A 90 10.94 -5.16 -3.09
CA TYR A 90 10.84 -3.74 -3.43
C TYR A 90 11.26 -3.48 -4.86
N THR A 91 10.45 -2.72 -5.57
CA THR A 91 10.77 -2.19 -6.89
C THR A 91 10.58 -0.67 -6.88
N GLY A 92 11.58 0.07 -7.37
CA GLY A 92 11.55 1.53 -7.39
C GLY A 92 12.92 2.16 -7.18
N ALA A 93 12.96 3.50 -7.16
CA ALA A 93 14.16 4.23 -6.74
C ALA A 93 14.38 4.07 -5.23
N LEU A 94 15.61 3.87 -4.77
CA LEU A 94 15.86 3.73 -3.32
C LEU A 94 15.40 4.97 -2.53
N LEU A 95 14.65 4.71 -1.46
CA LEU A 95 14.08 5.72 -0.57
C LEU A 95 15.05 6.04 0.56
N ASP A 96 15.18 7.32 0.89
CA ASP A 96 16.00 7.77 2.01
C ASP A 96 15.14 8.22 3.19
N GLN A 97 15.82 8.63 4.27
CA GLN A 97 15.16 9.19 5.46
C GLN A 97 14.33 10.45 5.16
N GLY A 98 14.70 11.24 4.14
CA GLY A 98 13.91 12.39 3.72
C GLY A 98 12.58 11.97 3.06
N ASP A 99 12.57 10.85 2.34
CA ASP A 99 11.35 10.25 1.81
C ASP A 99 10.47 9.66 2.91
N LEU A 100 11.08 9.08 3.95
CA LEU A 100 10.36 8.63 5.16
C LEU A 100 9.64 9.81 5.84
N ASP A 101 10.33 10.93 6.06
CA ASP A 101 9.74 12.12 6.67
C ASP A 101 8.53 12.63 5.88
N VAL A 102 8.67 12.69 4.54
CA VAL A 102 7.59 13.12 3.65
C VAL A 102 6.41 12.18 3.72
N TRP A 103 6.65 10.86 3.69
CA TRP A 103 5.59 9.88 3.80
C TRP A 103 4.87 9.96 5.16
N ALA A 104 5.62 10.08 6.25
CA ALA A 104 5.07 10.28 7.59
C ALA A 104 4.23 11.56 7.70
N ALA A 105 4.65 12.65 7.05
CA ALA A 105 3.89 13.90 6.99
C ALA A 105 2.59 13.75 6.19
N VAL A 106 2.61 13.00 5.08
CA VAL A 106 1.40 12.68 4.30
C VAL A 106 0.44 11.85 5.13
N LEU A 107 0.89 10.75 5.76
CA LEU A 107 0.07 9.91 6.63
C LEU A 107 -0.52 10.73 7.79
N HIS A 108 0.28 11.59 8.40
CA HIS A 108 -0.18 12.46 9.47
C HIS A 108 -1.30 13.38 9.00
N LEU A 109 -1.16 14.06 7.86
CA LEU A 109 -2.19 14.97 7.36
C LEU A 109 -3.45 14.23 6.88
N ALA A 110 -3.29 13.01 6.39
CA ALA A 110 -4.39 12.15 5.96
C ALA A 110 -5.12 11.46 7.13
N ARG A 111 -4.56 11.46 8.36
CA ARG A 111 -5.11 10.68 9.49
C ARG A 111 -6.55 11.00 9.88
N MET A 112 -7.00 12.22 9.57
CA MET A 112 -8.36 12.69 9.88
C MET A 112 -9.36 12.33 8.77
N GLN A 113 -8.94 11.61 7.74
CA GLN A 113 -9.78 11.20 6.61
C GLN A 113 -9.89 9.68 6.53
N GLU A 114 -10.98 9.20 5.93
CA GLU A 114 -11.18 7.79 5.63
C GLU A 114 -10.14 7.31 4.59
N LEU A 115 -9.57 6.12 4.76
CA LEU A 115 -8.66 5.56 3.75
C LEU A 115 -9.41 5.27 2.44
N GLY A 116 -8.71 5.40 1.31
CA GLY A 116 -9.31 5.27 -0.02
C GLY A 116 -10.02 6.53 -0.52
N VAL A 117 -10.28 7.52 0.33
CA VAL A 117 -10.79 8.84 -0.07
C VAL A 117 -9.64 9.75 -0.49
N GLU A 118 -9.93 10.70 -1.39
CA GLU A 118 -9.00 11.73 -1.82
C GLU A 118 -8.67 12.73 -0.71
N CYS A 119 -7.41 12.76 -0.30
CA CYS A 119 -6.91 13.73 0.66
C CYS A 119 -6.24 14.90 -0.05
N ARG A 120 -6.86 16.09 0.02
CA ARG A 120 -6.29 17.34 -0.49
C ARG A 120 -5.32 17.95 0.51
N ILE A 121 -4.06 18.09 0.11
CA ILE A 121 -2.97 18.60 0.95
C ILE A 121 -2.17 19.65 0.17
N THR A 122 -1.94 20.82 0.77
CA THR A 122 -1.08 21.85 0.16
C THR A 122 0.40 21.58 0.43
N ALA A 123 1.27 21.99 -0.49
CA ALA A 123 2.72 21.93 -0.29
C ALA A 123 3.16 22.73 0.95
N TYR A 124 2.53 23.88 1.19
CA TYR A 124 2.76 24.69 2.39
C TYR A 124 2.51 23.89 3.68
N ARG A 125 1.38 23.17 3.78
CA ARG A 125 1.07 22.36 4.97
C ARG A 125 2.07 21.23 5.17
N LEU A 126 2.46 20.53 4.10
CA LEU A 126 3.50 19.49 4.17
C LEU A 126 4.84 20.07 4.65
N LEU A 127 5.30 21.17 4.05
CA LEU A 127 6.56 21.80 4.43
C LEU A 127 6.54 22.31 5.87
N LYS A 128 5.41 22.88 6.32
CA LYS A 128 5.22 23.30 7.72
C LYS A 128 5.30 22.10 8.68
N VAL A 129 4.65 20.99 8.36
CA VAL A 129 4.71 19.74 9.15
C VAL A 129 6.13 19.17 9.20
N LEU A 130 6.90 19.33 8.12
CA LEU A 130 8.30 18.91 8.00
C LEU A 130 9.30 19.88 8.64
N GLY A 131 8.85 21.02 9.18
CA GLY A 131 9.73 22.07 9.72
C GLY A 131 10.62 22.74 8.66
N LYS A 132 10.18 22.76 7.39
CA LYS A 132 10.93 23.33 6.27
C LYS A 132 10.31 24.66 5.82
N THR A 133 11.16 25.57 5.36
CA THR A 133 10.69 26.83 4.75
C THR A 133 9.93 26.57 3.46
N ASP A 134 8.92 27.39 3.20
CA ASP A 134 8.15 27.30 1.96
C ASP A 134 8.89 27.98 0.79
N SER A 135 9.92 27.31 0.29
CA SER A 135 10.74 27.78 -0.84
C SER A 135 10.54 26.91 -2.08
N GLY A 136 10.76 27.47 -3.28
CA GLY A 136 10.67 26.72 -4.54
C GLY A 136 11.59 25.49 -4.57
N LYS A 137 12.78 25.58 -3.95
CA LYS A 137 13.70 24.44 -3.80
C LYS A 137 13.08 23.32 -2.95
N ASN A 138 12.49 23.66 -1.82
CA ASN A 138 11.85 22.67 -0.93
C ASN A 138 10.61 22.07 -1.57
N ARG A 139 9.80 22.87 -2.29
CA ARG A 139 8.65 22.38 -3.06
C ARG A 139 9.09 21.39 -4.17
N ARG A 140 10.22 21.64 -4.84
CA ARG A 140 10.78 20.70 -5.84
C ARG A 140 11.27 19.39 -5.20
N VAL A 141 11.92 19.47 -4.04
CA VAL A 141 12.34 18.26 -3.29
C VAL A 141 11.11 17.44 -2.87
N LEU A 142 10.07 18.10 -2.39
CA LEU A 142 8.80 17.47 -2.01
C LEU A 142 8.15 16.77 -3.20
N ASP A 143 8.11 17.42 -4.37
CA ASP A 143 7.57 16.80 -5.59
C ASP A 143 8.26 15.49 -5.94
N LEU A 144 9.59 15.51 -5.95
CA LEU A 144 10.39 14.35 -6.32
C LEU A 144 10.20 13.22 -5.31
N SER A 145 10.08 13.55 -4.03
CA SER A 145 9.80 12.58 -2.98
C SER A 145 8.42 11.93 -3.15
N ILE A 146 7.37 12.72 -3.36
CA ILE A 146 6.01 12.22 -3.61
C ILE A 146 5.97 11.34 -4.87
N SER A 147 6.66 11.75 -5.95
CA SER A 147 6.76 10.91 -7.16
C SER A 147 7.47 9.59 -6.89
N ARG A 148 8.55 9.57 -6.11
CA ARG A 148 9.24 8.33 -5.71
C ARG A 148 8.32 7.43 -4.90
N LEU A 149 7.66 7.97 -3.87
CA LEU A 149 6.75 7.22 -3.01
C LEU A 149 5.59 6.60 -3.81
N LYS A 150 5.03 7.33 -4.78
CA LYS A 150 4.05 6.78 -5.72
C LYS A 150 4.69 5.66 -6.56
N ALA A 151 5.83 5.89 -7.18
CA ALA A 151 6.44 4.97 -8.15
C ALA A 151 6.96 3.65 -7.56
N THR A 152 6.84 3.44 -6.24
CA THR A 152 7.20 2.19 -5.58
C THR A 152 6.24 1.06 -5.90
N ALA A 153 6.74 -0.17 -5.93
CA ALA A 153 5.95 -1.38 -5.78
C ALA A 153 6.54 -2.22 -4.65
N LEU A 154 5.75 -2.46 -3.61
CA LEU A 154 6.06 -3.32 -2.49
C LEU A 154 5.23 -4.58 -2.62
N GLN A 155 5.91 -5.72 -2.76
CA GLN A 155 5.30 -7.02 -2.60
C GLN A 155 5.52 -7.50 -1.17
N VAL A 156 4.47 -7.49 -0.36
CA VAL A 156 4.50 -7.92 1.04
C VAL A 156 3.88 -9.30 1.13
N LYS A 157 4.68 -10.30 1.51
CA LYS A 157 4.22 -11.68 1.68
C LYS A 157 3.93 -11.98 3.14
N VAL A 158 2.72 -12.50 3.39
CA VAL A 158 2.27 -12.95 4.71
C VAL A 158 1.69 -14.37 4.55
N GLY A 159 2.45 -15.37 5.00
CA GLY A 159 2.10 -16.78 4.83
C GLY A 159 2.00 -17.19 3.35
N ARG A 160 0.82 -17.65 2.93
CA ARG A 160 0.55 -18.09 1.55
C ARG A 160 0.11 -16.98 0.58
N TYR A 161 -0.16 -15.78 1.08
CA TYR A 161 -0.66 -14.67 0.27
C TYR A 161 0.42 -13.59 0.15
N ALA A 162 0.43 -12.91 -0.99
CA ALA A 162 1.25 -11.73 -1.23
C ALA A 162 0.33 -10.59 -1.68
N TYR A 163 0.55 -9.42 -1.10
CA TYR A 163 -0.05 -8.18 -1.54
C TYR A 163 1.01 -7.41 -2.33
N GLU A 164 0.62 -6.76 -3.42
CA GLU A 164 1.49 -5.86 -4.18
C GLU A 164 0.85 -4.48 -4.33
N GLY A 165 1.61 -3.43 -4.03
CA GLY A 165 1.16 -2.06 -4.25
C GLY A 165 2.17 -1.00 -3.82
N SER A 166 1.83 0.26 -4.08
CA SER A 166 2.70 1.41 -3.79
C SER A 166 2.45 2.00 -2.39
N LEU A 167 3.45 2.72 -1.86
CA LEU A 167 3.33 3.46 -0.59
C LEU A 167 2.30 4.60 -0.65
N ILE A 168 2.19 5.25 -1.81
CA ILE A 168 1.11 6.19 -2.15
C ILE A 168 0.41 5.63 -3.39
N HIS A 169 -0.89 5.38 -3.29
CA HIS A 169 -1.65 4.72 -4.36
C HIS A 169 -1.76 5.64 -5.59
N GLU A 170 -2.27 6.84 -5.38
CA GLU A 170 -2.48 7.84 -6.43
C GLU A 170 -2.12 9.24 -5.93
N VAL A 171 -1.66 10.07 -6.87
CA VAL A 171 -1.36 11.49 -6.63
C VAL A 171 -1.83 12.29 -7.83
N TYR A 172 -2.78 13.21 -7.61
CA TYR A 172 -3.11 14.26 -8.55
C TYR A 172 -2.44 15.56 -8.12
N ARG A 173 -2.03 16.37 -9.09
CA ARG A 173 -1.32 17.62 -8.86
C ARG A 173 -2.08 18.73 -9.56
N ASP A 174 -2.57 19.67 -8.76
CA ASP A 174 -3.09 20.90 -9.32
C ASP A 174 -1.93 21.86 -9.59
N HIS A 175 -1.85 22.34 -10.83
CA HIS A 175 -0.83 23.27 -11.31
C HIS A 175 -1.42 24.66 -11.60
N HIS A 176 -2.66 24.96 -11.18
CA HIS A 176 -3.36 26.21 -11.48
C HIS A 176 -2.57 27.47 -11.12
N GLU A 177 -1.69 27.43 -10.10
CA GLU A 177 -0.76 28.51 -9.79
C GLU A 177 0.52 28.03 -9.08
N ARG A 178 1.68 28.66 -9.35
CA ARG A 178 2.98 28.31 -8.72
C ARG A 178 2.93 28.43 -7.18
N SER A 179 2.08 29.31 -6.66
CA SER A 179 1.82 29.64 -5.25
C SER A 179 1.01 28.57 -4.54
N GLU A 180 0.06 27.92 -5.21
CA GLU A 180 -0.94 27.02 -4.61
C GLU A 180 -0.75 25.56 -4.99
N ARG A 181 0.48 25.05 -4.89
CA ARG A 181 0.73 23.65 -5.20
C ARG A 181 -0.05 22.73 -4.26
N ILE A 182 -1.03 22.00 -4.82
CA ILE A 182 -1.89 21.06 -4.12
C ILE A 182 -1.62 19.64 -4.61
N TYR A 183 -1.55 18.72 -3.66
CA TYR A 183 -1.51 17.28 -3.88
C TYR A 183 -2.84 16.69 -3.45
N VAL A 184 -3.49 15.95 -4.33
CA VAL A 184 -4.62 15.10 -3.98
C VAL A 184 -4.08 13.68 -3.90
N VAL A 185 -3.95 13.14 -2.70
CA VAL A 185 -3.35 11.83 -2.46
C VAL A 185 -4.42 10.82 -2.11
N ARG A 186 -4.32 9.60 -2.65
CA ARG A 186 -5.11 8.45 -2.21
C ARG A 186 -4.17 7.45 -1.55
N LEU A 187 -4.49 7.06 -0.31
CA LEU A 187 -3.78 6.01 0.41
C LEU A 187 -4.48 4.68 0.18
N ASN A 188 -3.71 3.60 0.07
CA ASN A 188 -4.27 2.27 -0.13
C ASN A 188 -4.75 1.69 1.21
N PRO A 189 -6.05 1.40 1.40
CA PRO A 189 -6.54 0.76 2.63
C PRO A 189 -5.99 -0.65 2.81
N LYS A 190 -5.66 -1.37 1.72
CA LYS A 190 -5.10 -2.72 1.75
C LYS A 190 -3.61 -2.77 2.09
N LEU A 191 -2.94 -1.63 2.07
CA LEU A 191 -1.63 -1.47 2.70
C LEU A 191 -1.79 -1.33 4.23
N GLY A 192 -2.88 -1.85 4.81
CA GLY A 192 -3.11 -1.94 6.24
C GLY A 192 -1.87 -2.52 6.91
N LEU A 193 -1.21 -1.66 7.67
CA LEU A 193 0.07 -1.90 8.31
C LEU A 193 -0.05 -1.79 9.82
#